data_AF-A0A9J7EBS1-F1
#
_entry.id   AF-A0A9J7EBS1-F1
#
_cell.length_a   1.000
_cell.length_b   1.000
_cell.length_c   1.000
_cell.angle_alpha   90.00
_cell.angle_beta   90.00
_cell.angle_gamma   90.00
#
_symmetry.space_group_name_H-M   'P 1'
#
loop_
_entity.id
_entity.type
_entity.pdbx_description
1 polymer ?
#
loop_
_entity_poly.entity_id
_entity_poly.type
_entity_poly.pdbx_seq_one_letter_code
_entity_poly.pdbx_strand_id
1 'polypeptide(L)'
;MQTKGNTDVLLGETFRVGVRTPPFNPSDPELWFAQIEGQFILSNISTDATKFYFVLAQLEPQHAAEIRDLVVSPPASAKYDTIKAELIRRLSASKERKIKQLLMHEEMGDRKPTQFLRHLQHLAGQTVPPDFIKTIWTSRLPTHLQTCIAAQQEKMALEDLAELADRVHDVVPVTIPGPNQVASTSEPTTQIEDNAIEALTRTVAELSRRVEAMSVNFERNSRSRSITRNARDRPRSRSRPIDHPHCWYHYHFGERARRCTQPCTFKKSENYQGSH
;
A
#
# COMPACT_ATOMS: atom_id res chain seq x y z
N MET A 1 -69.41 52.13 35.03
CA MET A 1 -68.55 51.48 36.05
C MET A 1 -68.33 50.05 35.58
N GLN A 2 -67.20 49.73 34.91
CA GLN A 2 -65.97 49.16 35.51
C GLN A 2 -66.30 47.95 36.42
N THR A 3 -65.71 46.75 36.33
CA THR A 3 -64.48 46.23 35.66
C THR A 3 -64.53 44.69 35.76
N LYS A 4 -64.30 43.95 34.66
CA LYS A 4 -63.07 43.21 34.32
C LYS A 4 -62.60 42.17 35.35
N GLY A 5 -62.45 40.93 34.86
CA GLY A 5 -61.66 39.86 35.44
C GLY A 5 -61.58 38.68 34.47
N ASN A 6 -61.18 38.96 33.23
CA ASN A 6 -61.01 37.97 32.17
C ASN A 6 -59.86 37.03 32.54
N THR A 7 -60.12 35.73 32.42
CA THR A 7 -59.16 34.64 32.54
C THR A 7 -58.02 34.84 31.55
N ASP A 8 -56.80 35.05 32.05
CA ASP A 8 -55.59 34.92 31.25
C ASP A 8 -54.64 33.98 31.98
N VAL A 9 -54.85 32.68 31.73
CA VAL A 9 -53.87 31.66 32.07
C VAL A 9 -52.76 31.82 31.03
N LEU A 10 -51.72 32.55 31.42
CA LEU A 10 -50.46 32.61 30.70
C LEU A 10 -49.86 31.19 30.65
N LEU A 11 -50.26 30.42 29.63
CA LEU A 11 -49.48 29.31 29.10
C LEU A 11 -48.17 29.94 28.64
N GLY A 12 -47.15 29.88 29.50
CA GLY A 12 -45.80 30.30 29.15
C GLY A 12 -45.39 29.56 27.88
N GLU A 13 -45.31 30.30 26.77
CA GLU A 13 -44.76 29.83 25.51
C GLU A 13 -43.28 29.52 25.75
N THR A 14 -43.01 28.27 26.10
CA THR A 14 -41.65 27.74 26.09
C THR A 14 -41.27 27.56 24.62
N PHE A 15 -40.58 28.54 24.07
CA PHE A 15 -39.88 28.41 22.79
C PHE A 15 -38.84 27.29 22.95
N ARG A 16 -39.22 26.05 22.59
CA ARG A 16 -38.29 24.92 22.54
C ARG A 16 -37.33 25.18 21.39
N VAL A 17 -36.11 25.64 21.71
CA VAL A 17 -35.00 25.64 20.77
C VAL A 17 -34.86 24.20 20.27
N GLY A 18 -35.04 23.99 18.96
CA GLY A 18 -34.83 22.67 18.37
C GLY A 18 -33.41 22.23 18.67
N VAL A 19 -33.24 21.02 19.23
CA VAL A 19 -31.93 20.48 19.59
C VAL A 19 -31.05 20.45 18.34
N ARG A 20 -30.09 21.36 18.25
CA ARG A 20 -29.05 21.29 17.21
C ARG A 20 -27.92 20.42 17.77
N THR A 21 -28.03 19.12 17.54
CA THR A 21 -26.98 18.18 17.96
C THR A 21 -25.74 18.36 17.08
N PRO A 22 -24.56 18.60 17.66
CA PRO A 22 -23.32 18.60 16.90
C PRO A 22 -23.03 17.18 16.37
N PRO A 23 -22.41 17.06 15.19
CA PRO A 23 -21.98 15.76 14.67
C PRO A 23 -21.00 15.11 15.65
N PHE A 24 -21.05 13.77 15.77
CA PHE A 24 -20.19 13.03 16.67
C PHE A 24 -18.70 13.24 16.32
N ASN A 25 -17.88 13.58 17.32
CA ASN A 25 -16.44 13.72 17.18
C ASN A 25 -15.71 12.52 17.83
N PRO A 26 -15.32 11.50 17.06
CA PRO A 26 -14.62 10.34 17.61
C PRO A 26 -13.17 10.65 18.03
N SER A 27 -12.58 11.74 17.55
CA SER A 27 -11.21 12.13 17.89
C SER A 27 -11.10 12.72 19.29
N ASP A 28 -12.18 13.33 19.76
CA ASP A 28 -12.33 13.91 21.10
C ASP A 28 -13.79 13.74 21.58
N PRO A 29 -14.15 12.53 22.06
CA PRO A 29 -15.50 12.24 22.52
C PRO A 29 -15.86 13.03 23.79
N GLU A 30 -14.88 13.38 24.62
CA GLU A 30 -15.10 14.16 25.84
C GLU A 30 -15.62 15.57 25.54
N LEU A 31 -14.95 16.26 24.60
CA LEU A 31 -15.40 17.57 24.13
C LEU A 31 -16.80 17.49 23.52
N TRP A 32 -17.07 16.47 22.71
CA TRP A 32 -18.38 16.30 22.10
C TRP A 32 -19.49 16.08 23.13
N PHE A 33 -19.23 15.25 24.16
CA PHE A 33 -20.18 15.06 25.25
C PHE A 33 -20.44 16.37 26.01
N ALA A 34 -19.41 17.18 26.27
CA ALA A 34 -19.60 18.49 26.89
C ALA A 34 -20.49 19.41 26.03
N GLN A 35 -20.32 19.39 24.69
CA GLN A 35 -21.12 20.19 23.76
C GLN A 35 -22.60 19.74 23.73
N ILE A 36 -22.87 18.43 23.63
CA ILE A 36 -24.24 17.92 23.57
C ILE A 36 -24.96 18.06 24.92
N GLU A 37 -24.24 17.97 26.04
CA GLU A 37 -24.78 18.25 27.37
C GLU A 37 -25.27 19.69 27.51
N GLY A 38 -24.52 20.65 26.95
CA GLY A 38 -24.99 22.03 26.82
C GLY A 38 -26.31 22.15 26.05
N GLN A 39 -26.46 21.39 24.95
CA GLN A 39 -27.72 21.37 24.18
C GLN A 39 -28.88 20.76 24.97
N PHE A 40 -28.64 19.70 25.76
CA PHE A 40 -29.66 19.13 26.62
C PHE A 40 -30.14 20.12 27.67
N ILE A 41 -29.23 20.90 28.27
CA ILE A 41 -29.57 21.95 29.24
C ILE A 41 -30.43 23.03 28.56
N LEU A 42 -29.99 23.56 27.42
CA LEU A 42 -30.71 24.61 26.68
C LEU A 42 -32.10 24.16 26.20
N SER A 43 -32.27 22.88 25.90
CA SER A 43 -33.53 22.30 25.42
C SER A 43 -34.39 21.71 26.54
N ASN A 44 -33.98 21.86 27.80
CA ASN A 44 -34.62 21.32 29.00
C ASN A 44 -34.85 19.78 28.94
N ILE A 45 -33.87 19.06 28.38
CA ILE A 45 -33.86 17.59 28.30
C ILE A 45 -33.17 17.04 29.55
N SER A 46 -33.97 16.56 30.49
CA SER A 46 -33.49 15.95 31.74
C SER A 46 -33.58 14.42 31.75
N THR A 47 -34.48 13.84 30.94
CA THR A 47 -34.74 12.39 30.92
C THR A 47 -33.55 11.58 30.40
N ASP A 48 -33.03 10.68 31.24
CA ASP A 48 -31.89 9.78 30.93
C ASP A 48 -32.08 9.00 29.62
N ALA A 49 -33.23 8.34 29.45
CA ALA A 49 -33.54 7.59 28.24
C ALA A 49 -33.51 8.47 26.98
N THR A 50 -34.04 9.69 27.06
CA THR A 50 -34.03 10.63 25.93
C THR A 50 -32.59 11.01 25.56
N LYS A 51 -31.74 11.35 26.54
CA LYS A 51 -30.33 11.65 26.30
C LYS A 51 -29.59 10.47 25.67
N PHE A 52 -29.83 9.25 26.16
CA PHE A 52 -29.27 8.03 25.60
C PHE A 52 -29.62 7.85 24.12
N TYR A 53 -30.89 7.99 23.74
CA TYR A 53 -31.29 7.85 22.33
C TYR A 53 -30.80 9.01 21.45
N PHE A 54 -30.65 10.22 21.99
CA PHE A 54 -29.99 11.31 21.27
C PHE A 54 -28.55 10.97 20.92
N VAL A 55 -27.79 10.41 21.87
CA VAL A 55 -26.41 9.97 21.62
C VAL A 55 -26.39 8.91 20.53
N LEU A 56 -27.20 7.85 20.65
CA LEU A 56 -27.27 6.78 19.64
C LEU A 56 -27.60 7.28 18.23
N ALA A 57 -28.50 8.26 18.12
CA ALA A 57 -28.87 8.84 16.83
C ALA A 57 -27.72 9.60 16.13
N GLN A 58 -26.71 10.04 16.87
CA GLN A 58 -25.53 10.73 16.31
C GLN A 58 -24.37 9.80 16.01
N LEU A 59 -24.41 8.53 16.44
CA LEU A 59 -23.31 7.59 16.22
C LEU A 59 -23.37 6.96 14.84
N GLU A 60 -22.28 7.09 14.08
CA GLU A 60 -22.08 6.30 12.88
C GLU A 60 -21.95 4.81 13.20
N PRO A 61 -22.28 3.89 12.26
CA PRO A 61 -22.26 2.45 12.50
C PRO A 61 -20.94 1.91 13.07
N GLN A 62 -19.81 2.46 12.63
CA GLN A 62 -18.48 2.07 13.10
C GLN A 62 -18.25 2.39 14.59
N HIS A 63 -18.80 3.50 15.10
CA HIS A 63 -18.66 3.91 16.49
C HIS A 63 -19.72 3.24 17.38
N ALA A 64 -20.93 3.04 16.86
CA ALA A 64 -21.95 2.24 17.52
C ALA A 64 -21.51 0.77 17.70
N ALA A 65 -20.71 0.22 16.79
CA ALA A 65 -20.16 -1.13 16.91
C ALA A 65 -19.25 -1.29 18.14
N GLU A 66 -18.48 -0.26 18.51
CA GLU A 66 -17.61 -0.28 19.70
C GLU A 66 -18.41 -0.46 21.01
N ILE A 67 -19.68 -0.05 21.04
CA ILE A 67 -20.59 -0.15 22.20
C ILE A 67 -21.81 -1.05 21.92
N ARG A 68 -21.68 -2.01 21.00
CA ARG A 68 -22.80 -2.85 20.52
C ARG A 68 -23.62 -3.46 21.66
N ASP A 69 -22.98 -3.95 22.71
CA ASP A 69 -23.61 -4.52 23.90
C ASP A 69 -24.57 -3.54 24.58
N LEU A 70 -24.21 -2.26 24.68
CA LEU A 70 -25.08 -1.22 25.25
C LEU A 70 -26.23 -0.84 24.34
N VAL A 71 -26.07 -0.99 23.02
CA VAL A 71 -27.13 -0.75 22.03
C VAL A 71 -28.15 -1.89 22.04
N VAL A 72 -27.67 -3.14 22.02
CA VAL A 72 -28.50 -4.35 21.94
C VAL A 72 -29.15 -4.69 23.29
N SER A 73 -28.46 -4.42 24.39
CA SER A 73 -28.94 -4.66 25.75
C SER A 73 -28.73 -3.42 26.62
N PRO A 74 -29.56 -2.37 26.49
CA PRO A 74 -29.41 -1.14 27.24
C PRO A 74 -29.55 -1.34 28.75
N PRO A 75 -28.70 -0.72 29.60
CA PRO A 75 -28.79 -0.77 31.05
C PRO A 75 -30.17 -0.36 31.59
N ALA A 76 -30.63 -0.91 32.72
CA ALA A 76 -31.94 -0.57 33.27
C ALA A 76 -32.05 0.87 33.79
N SER A 77 -30.95 1.42 34.32
CA SER A 77 -30.81 2.78 34.84
C SER A 77 -29.45 3.37 34.46
N ALA A 78 -29.31 4.69 34.60
CA ALA A 78 -28.08 5.43 34.26
C ALA A 78 -27.58 5.14 32.83
N LYS A 79 -28.50 5.08 31.87
CA LYS A 79 -28.20 4.71 30.48
C LYS A 79 -27.22 5.71 29.86
N TYR A 80 -27.46 7.00 30.09
CA TYR A 80 -26.64 8.09 29.56
C TYR A 80 -25.22 8.08 30.15
N ASP A 81 -25.08 7.98 31.47
CA ASP A 81 -23.77 7.97 32.11
C ASP A 81 -22.96 6.73 31.72
N THR A 82 -23.63 5.58 31.60
CA THR A 82 -23.01 4.33 31.16
C THR A 82 -22.52 4.43 29.72
N ILE A 83 -23.35 4.89 28.78
CA ILE A 83 -22.93 5.02 27.37
C ILE A 83 -21.84 6.08 27.22
N LYS A 84 -21.89 7.19 27.97
CA LYS A 84 -20.85 8.22 27.96
C LYS A 84 -19.50 7.65 28.39
N ALA A 85 -19.47 7.02 29.57
CA ALA A 85 -18.25 6.44 30.13
C ALA A 85 -17.66 5.36 29.22
N GLU A 86 -18.50 4.43 28.75
CA GLU A 86 -18.03 3.32 27.91
C GLU A 86 -17.62 3.76 26.52
N LEU A 87 -18.32 4.71 25.91
CA LEU A 87 -17.95 5.23 24.60
C LEU A 87 -16.60 5.94 24.66
N ILE A 88 -16.39 6.84 25.63
CA ILE A 88 -15.10 7.50 25.85
C ILE A 88 -14.00 6.46 26.09
N ARG A 89 -14.22 5.51 27.00
CA ARG A 89 -13.25 4.47 27.36
C ARG A 89 -12.85 3.62 26.15
N ARG A 90 -13.82 3.15 25.37
CA ARG A 90 -13.57 2.24 24.24
C ARG A 90 -12.96 2.94 23.03
N LEU A 91 -13.40 4.15 22.70
CA LEU A 91 -12.76 4.95 21.64
C LEU A 91 -11.33 5.33 22.00
N SER A 92 -11.07 5.74 23.24
CA SER A 92 -9.71 6.02 23.71
C SER A 92 -8.82 4.78 23.64
N ALA A 93 -9.31 3.62 24.10
CA ALA A 93 -8.57 2.36 24.00
C ALA A 93 -8.34 1.93 22.53
N SER A 94 -9.32 2.13 21.64
CA SER A 94 -9.21 1.85 20.21
C SER A 94 -8.16 2.76 19.54
N LYS A 95 -8.13 4.05 19.88
CA LYS A 95 -7.10 5.01 19.45
C LYS A 95 -5.72 4.61 19.95
N GLU A 96 -5.57 4.29 21.23
CA GLU A 96 -4.30 3.83 21.80
C GLU A 96 -3.78 2.57 21.09
N ARG A 97 -4.65 1.58 20.83
CA ARG A 97 -4.29 0.37 20.07
C ARG A 97 -3.79 0.70 18.67
N LYS A 98 -4.48 1.58 17.94
CA LYS A 98 -4.08 2.02 16.60
C LYS A 98 -2.71 2.70 16.62
N ILE A 99 -2.46 3.58 17.59
CA ILE A 99 -1.17 4.25 17.75
C ILE A 99 -0.08 3.24 18.11
N LYS A 100 -0.32 2.35 19.08
CA LYS A 100 0.65 1.29 19.41
C LYS A 100 0.97 0.42 18.20
N GLN A 101 -0.03 0.04 17.42
CA GLN A 101 0.17 -0.71 16.19
C GLN A 101 1.01 0.07 15.19
N LEU A 102 0.74 1.37 14.99
CA LEU A 102 1.57 2.23 14.14
C LEU A 102 3.04 2.24 14.60
N LEU A 103 3.27 2.51 15.89
CA LEU A 103 4.62 2.55 16.47
C LEU A 103 5.38 1.23 16.34
N MET A 104 4.68 0.09 16.39
CA MET A 104 5.31 -1.23 16.23
C MET A 104 5.91 -1.45 14.84
N HIS A 105 5.37 -0.80 13.80
CA HIS A 105 5.83 -0.95 12.41
C HIS A 105 6.86 0.13 12.01
N GLU A 106 7.13 1.10 12.89
CA GLU A 106 8.09 2.16 12.63
C GLU A 106 9.54 1.64 12.81
N GLU A 107 10.40 1.91 11.84
CA GLU A 107 11.80 1.46 11.82
C GLU A 107 12.76 2.65 11.91
N MET A 108 13.87 2.53 12.65
CA MET A 108 14.83 3.63 12.80
C MET A 108 15.38 4.16 11.46
N GLY A 109 15.74 3.25 10.53
CA GLY A 109 16.38 3.61 9.28
C GLY A 109 17.80 4.18 9.49
N ASP A 110 18.10 5.27 8.81
CA ASP A 110 19.35 6.05 8.88
C ASP A 110 19.32 7.19 9.91
N ARG A 111 18.21 7.30 10.65
CA ARG A 111 18.00 8.37 11.64
C ARG A 111 18.86 8.15 12.88
N LYS A 112 19.32 9.24 13.48
CA LYS A 112 19.97 9.17 14.80
C LYS A 112 18.99 8.66 15.87
N PRO A 113 19.46 7.90 16.88
CA PRO A 113 18.62 7.45 18.00
C PRO A 113 17.76 8.54 18.66
N THR A 114 18.27 9.76 18.87
CA THR A 114 17.46 10.88 19.42
C THR A 114 16.37 11.35 18.47
N GLN A 115 16.65 11.41 17.16
CA GLN A 115 15.67 11.81 16.14
C GLN A 115 14.54 10.79 16.07
N PHE A 116 14.90 9.51 16.12
CA PHE A 116 13.94 8.41 16.15
C PHE A 116 13.07 8.46 17.42
N LEU A 117 13.66 8.71 18.60
CA LEU A 117 12.90 8.85 19.85
C LEU A 117 11.86 9.98 19.76
N ARG A 118 12.29 11.17 19.32
CA ARG A 118 11.39 12.33 19.17
C ARG A 118 10.25 12.04 18.19
N HIS A 119 10.54 11.32 17.12
CA HIS A 119 9.53 10.89 16.17
C HIS A 119 8.51 9.94 16.80
N LEU A 120 8.95 8.92 17.55
CA LEU A 120 8.05 8.02 18.27
C LEU A 120 7.21 8.77 19.32
N GLN A 121 7.80 9.71 20.06
CA GLN A 121 7.09 10.55 21.02
C GLN A 121 6.02 11.42 20.33
N HIS A 122 6.32 11.99 19.17
CA HIS A 122 5.37 12.78 18.40
C HIS A 122 4.18 11.93 17.90
N LEU A 123 4.44 10.72 17.39
CA LEU A 123 3.40 9.79 16.96
C LEU A 123 2.55 9.25 18.13
N ALA A 124 3.19 8.99 19.27
CA ALA A 124 2.54 8.50 20.48
C ALA A 124 1.59 9.53 21.11
N GLY A 125 2.00 10.80 21.11
CA GLY A 125 1.31 11.87 21.84
C GLY A 125 1.16 11.55 23.33
N GLN A 126 0.08 12.03 23.95
CA GLN A 126 -0.25 11.73 25.35
C GLN A 126 -1.03 10.41 25.52
N THR A 127 -1.34 9.72 24.42
CA THR A 127 -2.24 8.56 24.43
C THR A 127 -1.52 7.26 24.81
N VAL A 128 -0.21 7.17 24.58
CA VAL A 128 0.57 5.95 24.83
C VAL A 128 1.54 6.15 26.00
N PRO A 129 1.67 5.16 26.92
CA PRO A 129 2.60 5.26 28.05
C PRO A 129 4.07 5.39 27.61
N PRO A 130 4.89 6.19 28.33
CA PRO A 130 6.30 6.40 27.99
C PRO A 130 7.14 5.11 28.05
N ASP A 131 6.79 4.17 28.94
CA ASP A 131 7.48 2.87 29.04
C ASP A 131 7.31 2.02 27.76
N PHE A 132 6.16 2.14 27.10
CA PHE A 132 5.94 1.48 25.81
C PHE A 132 6.82 2.09 24.72
N ILE A 133 6.91 3.42 24.68
CA ILE A 133 7.79 4.15 23.75
C ILE A 133 9.25 3.74 23.99
N LYS A 134 9.69 3.68 25.26
CA LYS A 134 11.02 3.22 25.65
C LYS A 134 11.30 1.81 25.13
N THR A 135 10.35 0.89 25.27
CA THR A 135 10.46 -0.50 24.81
C THR A 135 10.59 -0.59 23.28
N ILE A 136 9.73 0.11 22.54
CA ILE A 136 9.80 0.14 21.07
C ILE A 136 11.14 0.75 20.63
N TRP A 137 11.49 1.91 21.20
CA TRP A 137 12.72 2.61 20.87
C TRP A 137 13.95 1.73 21.07
N THR A 138 14.13 1.10 22.25
CA THR A 138 15.28 0.21 22.51
C THR A 138 15.29 -1.02 21.62
N SER A 139 14.13 -1.66 21.39
CA SER A 139 14.03 -2.87 20.58
C SER A 139 14.39 -2.67 19.09
N ARG A 140 14.27 -1.42 18.60
CA ARG A 140 14.52 -1.05 17.20
C ARG A 140 15.91 -0.47 16.95
N LEU A 141 16.73 -0.31 17.98
CA LEU A 141 18.11 0.11 17.82
C LEU A 141 18.97 -1.02 17.23
N PRO A 142 20.05 -0.70 16.49
CA PRO A 142 21.10 -1.66 16.16
C PRO A 142 21.65 -2.40 17.40
N THR A 143 22.03 -3.67 17.23
CA THR A 143 22.45 -4.55 18.34
C THR A 143 23.55 -3.96 19.22
N HIS A 144 24.54 -3.27 18.62
CA HIS A 144 25.63 -2.65 19.36
C HIS A 144 25.14 -1.53 20.30
N LEU A 145 24.15 -0.73 19.86
CA LEU A 145 23.52 0.29 20.71
C LEU A 145 22.70 -0.36 21.82
N GLN A 146 21.94 -1.42 21.52
CA GLN A 146 21.14 -2.13 22.53
C GLN A 146 22.00 -2.62 23.70
N THR A 147 23.19 -3.17 23.42
CA THR A 147 24.11 -3.64 24.46
C THR A 147 24.62 -2.51 25.35
N CYS A 148 25.03 -1.37 24.75
CA CYS A 148 25.49 -0.21 25.51
C CYS A 148 24.38 0.39 26.38
N ILE A 149 23.17 0.42 25.84
CA ILE A 149 21.99 1.05 26.46
C ILE A 149 21.42 0.17 27.58
N ALA A 150 21.41 -1.15 27.41
CA ALA A 150 20.93 -2.09 28.42
C ALA A 150 21.64 -1.92 29.78
N ALA A 151 22.93 -1.58 29.78
CA ALA A 151 23.70 -1.35 31.01
C ALA A 151 23.32 -0.05 31.75
N GLN A 152 22.71 0.92 31.07
CA GLN A 152 22.40 2.26 31.59
C GLN A 152 20.89 2.54 31.70
N GLN A 153 20.06 1.63 31.19
CA GLN A 153 18.60 1.73 31.09
C GLN A 153 17.87 2.05 32.41
N GLU A 154 18.37 1.53 33.53
CA GLU A 154 17.78 1.73 34.88
C GLU A 154 18.30 2.99 35.59
N LYS A 155 19.42 3.55 35.12
CA LYS A 155 20.14 4.64 35.80
C LYS A 155 19.86 6.02 35.22
N MET A 156 19.33 6.09 33.99
CA MET A 156 19.20 7.33 33.22
C MET A 156 17.78 7.54 32.72
N ALA A 157 17.39 8.80 32.56
CA ALA A 157 16.16 9.15 31.86
C ALA A 157 16.25 8.77 30.37
N LEU A 158 15.10 8.61 29.71
CA LEU A 158 15.03 8.16 28.32
C LEU A 158 15.74 9.14 27.37
N GLU A 159 15.64 10.43 27.66
CA GLU A 159 16.25 11.52 26.90
C GLU A 159 17.78 11.46 26.98
N ASP A 160 18.34 11.36 28.19
CA ASP A 160 19.79 11.27 28.42
C ASP A 160 20.37 9.98 27.81
N LEU A 161 19.59 8.91 27.84
CA LEU A 161 19.93 7.62 27.26
C LEU A 161 19.98 7.69 25.72
N ALA A 162 19.07 8.45 25.11
CA ALA A 162 19.09 8.69 23.68
C ALA A 162 20.31 9.53 23.25
N GLU A 163 20.70 10.53 24.05
CA GLU A 163 21.93 11.28 23.80
C GLU A 163 23.19 10.41 23.91
N LEU A 164 23.20 9.47 24.88
CA LEU A 164 24.27 8.46 24.96
C LEU A 164 24.29 7.58 23.71
N ALA A 165 23.11 7.13 23.26
CA ALA A 165 22.98 6.33 22.04
C ALA A 165 23.53 7.05 20.81
N ASP A 166 23.24 8.35 20.66
CA ASP A 166 23.79 9.18 19.58
C ASP A 166 25.32 9.25 19.61
N ARG A 167 25.93 9.42 20.80
CA ARG A 167 27.40 9.43 20.93
C ARG A 167 28.03 8.11 20.52
N VAL A 168 27.42 6.98 20.90
CA VAL A 168 27.90 5.66 20.50
C VAL A 168 27.69 5.45 18.99
N HIS A 169 26.56 5.89 18.46
CA HIS A 169 26.24 5.83 17.03
C HIS A 169 27.22 6.64 16.17
N ASP A 170 27.74 7.77 16.67
CA ASP A 170 28.72 8.60 15.95
C ASP A 170 30.16 8.07 16.05
N VAL A 171 30.49 7.31 17.10
CA VAL A 171 31.85 6.76 17.34
C VAL A 171 32.09 5.46 16.58
N VAL A 172 31.03 4.70 16.28
CA VAL A 172 31.11 3.47 15.52
C VAL A 172 30.82 3.79 14.05
N PRO A 173 31.82 3.92 13.16
CA PRO A 173 31.53 3.85 11.73
C PRO A 173 30.80 2.53 11.50
N VAL A 174 29.66 2.57 10.81
CA VAL A 174 28.88 1.39 10.41
C VAL A 174 29.77 0.44 9.61
N THR A 175 30.55 -0.36 10.32
CA THR A 175 31.25 -1.51 9.79
C THR A 175 30.19 -2.58 9.81
N ILE A 176 29.57 -2.77 8.65
CA ILE A 176 28.66 -3.88 8.37
C ILE A 176 29.29 -5.16 8.95
N PRO A 177 28.68 -5.83 9.94
CA PRO A 177 29.26 -7.03 10.49
C PRO A 177 29.07 -8.17 9.48
N GLY A 178 30.14 -8.52 8.76
CA GLY A 178 30.34 -9.91 8.35
C GLY A 178 30.63 -10.75 9.61
N PRO A 179 30.03 -11.94 9.78
CA PRO A 179 30.24 -12.74 10.97
C PRO A 179 31.65 -13.35 10.92
N ASN A 180 32.59 -12.70 11.61
CA ASN A 180 33.84 -13.22 12.19
C ASN A 180 34.91 -12.12 12.16
N GLN A 181 35.09 -11.39 13.25
CA GLN A 181 36.35 -10.70 13.49
C GLN A 181 36.82 -10.99 14.92
N VAL A 182 37.74 -11.96 15.00
CA VAL A 182 38.67 -12.09 16.12
C VAL A 182 39.70 -10.96 16.02
N ALA A 183 40.08 -10.45 17.18
CA ALA A 183 41.05 -9.37 17.33
C ALA A 183 42.34 -9.66 16.56
N SER A 184 42.83 -8.68 15.79
CA SER A 184 44.22 -8.71 15.31
C SER A 184 44.89 -7.35 15.47
N THR A 185 46.04 -7.42 16.10
CA THR A 185 47.04 -6.39 16.33
C THR A 185 47.61 -5.86 15.01
N SER A 186 47.63 -4.53 14.91
CA SER A 186 48.59 -3.67 14.19
C SER A 186 49.41 -4.27 13.03
N GLU A 187 48.96 -4.16 11.78
CA GLU A 187 49.80 -4.13 10.56
C GLU A 187 49.10 -3.31 9.44
N PRO A 188 49.83 -2.73 8.46
CA PRO A 188 49.33 -1.67 7.60
C PRO A 188 48.41 -2.21 6.49
N THR A 189 47.10 -1.97 6.63
CA THR A 189 46.02 -2.47 5.74
C THR A 189 45.97 -1.84 4.34
N THR A 190 46.91 -0.96 3.96
CA THR A 190 46.83 -0.26 2.67
C THR A 190 47.08 -1.14 1.45
N GLN A 191 47.69 -2.32 1.58
CA GLN A 191 48.03 -3.16 0.41
C GLN A 191 46.94 -4.17 -0.01
N ILE A 192 45.97 -4.48 0.86
CA ILE A 192 44.95 -5.49 0.58
C ILE A 192 43.79 -4.89 -0.23
N GLU A 193 43.42 -3.64 0.08
CA GLU A 193 42.33 -2.94 -0.61
C GLU A 193 42.70 -2.58 -2.05
N ASP A 194 43.95 -2.17 -2.31
CA ASP A 194 44.44 -1.87 -3.66
C ASP A 194 44.43 -3.11 -4.58
N ASN A 195 44.84 -4.27 -4.05
CA ASN A 195 44.82 -5.54 -4.79
C ASN A 195 43.38 -6.01 -5.09
N ALA A 196 42.44 -5.78 -4.17
CA ALA A 196 41.03 -6.13 -4.35
C ALA A 196 40.35 -5.23 -5.38
N ILE A 197 40.66 -3.93 -5.39
CA ILE A 197 40.17 -2.96 -6.38
C ILE A 197 40.75 -3.28 -7.75
N GLU A 198 42.04 -3.62 -7.85
CA GLU A 198 42.65 -4.03 -9.12
C GLU A 198 42.04 -5.34 -9.65
N ALA A 199 41.79 -6.32 -8.78
CA ALA A 199 41.13 -7.57 -9.14
C ALA A 199 39.67 -7.34 -9.59
N LEU A 200 38.94 -6.44 -8.93
CA LEU A 200 37.58 -6.08 -9.31
C LEU A 200 37.55 -5.29 -10.64
N THR A 201 38.48 -4.37 -10.83
CA THR A 201 38.62 -3.62 -12.10
C THR A 201 38.94 -4.56 -13.25
N ARG A 202 39.79 -5.56 -13.03
CA ARG A 202 40.13 -6.59 -14.03
C ARG A 202 38.95 -7.50 -14.36
N THR A 203 38.17 -7.89 -13.36
CA THR A 203 36.95 -8.71 -13.59
C THR A 203 35.87 -7.92 -14.30
N VAL A 204 35.66 -6.64 -13.96
CA VAL A 204 34.75 -5.73 -14.68
C VAL A 204 35.20 -5.53 -16.13
N ALA A 205 36.50 -5.34 -16.38
CA ALA A 205 37.02 -5.20 -17.74
C ALA A 205 36.79 -6.48 -18.59
N GLU A 206 37.02 -7.67 -18.01
CA GLU A 206 36.78 -8.94 -18.69
C GLU A 206 35.28 -9.22 -18.88
N LEU A 207 34.43 -8.88 -17.92
CA LEU A 207 32.97 -8.96 -18.05
C LEU A 207 32.46 -8.04 -19.17
N SER A 208 32.92 -6.78 -19.20
CA SER A 208 32.61 -5.84 -20.28
C SER A 208 33.05 -6.37 -21.64
N ARG A 209 34.24 -6.98 -21.73
CA ARG A 209 34.74 -7.61 -22.97
C ARG A 209 33.89 -8.81 -23.40
N ARG A 210 33.39 -9.61 -22.45
CA ARG A 210 32.47 -10.73 -22.74
C ARG A 210 31.10 -10.24 -23.19
N VAL A 211 30.59 -9.17 -22.59
CA VAL A 211 29.32 -8.54 -23.00
C VAL A 211 29.44 -7.97 -24.42
N GLU A 212 30.53 -7.26 -24.72
CA GLU A 212 30.82 -6.77 -26.08
C GLU A 212 30.87 -7.92 -27.10
N ALA A 213 31.59 -9.00 -26.78
CA ALA A 213 31.67 -10.18 -27.65
C ALA A 213 30.30 -10.88 -27.86
N MET A 214 29.46 -10.91 -26.84
CA MET A 214 28.08 -11.42 -26.96
C MET A 214 27.21 -10.51 -27.84
N SER A 215 27.31 -9.18 -27.69
CA SER A 215 26.61 -8.21 -28.54
C SER A 215 27.04 -8.31 -30.00
N VAL A 216 28.34 -8.45 -30.28
CA VAL A 216 28.86 -8.63 -31.65
C VAL A 216 28.40 -9.97 -32.25
N ASN A 217 28.33 -11.04 -31.45
CA ASN A 217 27.79 -12.32 -31.90
C ASN A 217 26.28 -12.27 -32.17
N PHE A 218 25.52 -11.49 -31.40
CA PHE A 218 24.09 -11.25 -31.66
C PHE A 218 23.88 -10.48 -32.97
N GLU A 219 24.68 -9.45 -33.25
CA GLU A 219 24.63 -8.72 -34.53
C GLU A 219 25.04 -9.59 -35.73
N ARG A 220 26.07 -10.43 -35.57
CA ARG A 220 26.50 -11.39 -36.61
C ARG A 220 25.41 -12.44 -36.88
N ASN A 221 24.78 -13.00 -35.84
CA ASN A 221 23.69 -13.97 -36.00
C ASN A 221 22.41 -13.33 -36.61
N SER A 222 22.23 -12.02 -36.41
CA SER A 222 21.16 -11.24 -37.05
C SER A 222 21.43 -11.01 -38.54
N ARG A 223 22.69 -10.79 -38.94
CA ARG A 223 23.09 -10.60 -40.35
C ARG A 223 23.31 -11.92 -41.10
N SER A 224 23.59 -13.03 -40.42
CA SER A 224 23.73 -14.36 -41.01
C SER A 224 22.40 -15.02 -41.40
N ARG A 225 21.25 -14.39 -41.11
CA ARG A 225 19.93 -14.80 -41.64
C ARG A 225 19.52 -14.05 -42.91
N SER A 226 20.41 -13.26 -43.50
CA SER A 226 20.19 -12.53 -44.76
C SER A 226 20.89 -13.18 -45.96
N ILE A 227 20.90 -14.52 -46.03
CA ILE A 227 21.36 -15.27 -47.21
C ILE A 227 20.13 -15.93 -47.85
N THR A 228 19.58 -15.20 -48.81
CA THR A 228 19.05 -15.72 -50.09
C THR A 228 18.35 -17.08 -50.05
N ARG A 229 17.10 -17.11 -49.53
CA ARG A 229 16.13 -18.11 -49.97
C ARG A 229 15.46 -17.65 -51.26
N ASN A 230 16.16 -17.89 -52.36
CA ASN A 230 15.54 -18.08 -53.68
C ASN A 230 14.75 -19.40 -53.61
N ALA A 231 13.63 -19.38 -52.88
CA ALA A 231 12.67 -20.47 -52.87
C ALA A 231 11.86 -20.35 -54.17
N ARG A 232 12.30 -21.11 -55.19
CA ARG A 232 11.47 -21.46 -56.32
C ARG A 232 10.25 -22.19 -55.77
N ASP A 233 9.15 -21.46 -55.62
CA ASP A 233 7.82 -22.04 -55.43
C ASP A 233 7.53 -22.98 -56.58
N ARG A 234 7.69 -24.27 -56.29
CA ARG A 234 7.33 -25.36 -57.19
C ARG A 234 6.08 -25.99 -56.59
N PRO A 235 4.86 -25.51 -56.95
CA PRO A 235 3.64 -26.15 -56.48
C PRO A 235 3.51 -27.51 -57.19
N ARG A 236 3.96 -28.55 -56.50
CA ARG A 236 3.56 -29.94 -56.77
C ARG A 236 2.17 -30.15 -56.20
N SER A 237 1.18 -29.59 -56.87
CA SER A 237 -0.22 -29.94 -56.65
C SER A 237 -0.95 -29.81 -57.98
N ARG A 238 -1.33 -30.97 -58.54
CA ARG A 238 -2.21 -31.11 -59.71
C ARG A 238 -3.66 -30.80 -59.32
N SER A 239 -3.88 -29.72 -58.58
CA SER A 239 -5.20 -29.28 -58.16
C SER A 239 -5.69 -28.17 -59.10
N ARG A 240 -6.96 -28.28 -59.49
CA ARG A 240 -7.67 -27.29 -60.30
C ARG A 240 -7.65 -25.93 -59.57
N PRO A 241 -7.31 -24.81 -60.24
CA PRO A 241 -7.48 -23.48 -59.65
C PRO A 241 -8.94 -23.29 -59.24
N ILE A 242 -9.16 -22.80 -58.02
CA ILE A 242 -10.47 -22.85 -57.32
C ILE A 242 -11.57 -22.01 -58.01
N ASP A 243 -11.23 -21.10 -58.93
CA ASP A 243 -12.18 -20.24 -59.64
C ASP A 243 -12.02 -20.22 -61.16
N HIS A 244 -11.64 -21.35 -61.79
CA HIS A 244 -11.57 -21.41 -63.24
C HIS A 244 -12.38 -22.57 -63.86
N PRO A 245 -13.22 -22.28 -64.87
CA PRO A 245 -14.12 -23.28 -65.44
C PRO A 245 -13.35 -24.37 -66.23
N HIS A 246 -12.10 -24.10 -66.58
CA HIS A 246 -11.21 -25.02 -67.30
C HIS A 246 -10.26 -25.79 -66.36
N CYS A 247 -9.84 -26.99 -66.76
CA CYS A 247 -8.86 -27.75 -65.98
C CYS A 247 -7.46 -27.14 -66.07
N TRP A 248 -6.56 -27.53 -65.16
CA TRP A 248 -5.19 -27.01 -65.09
C TRP A 248 -4.45 -27.04 -66.44
N TYR A 249 -4.64 -28.10 -67.22
CA TYR A 249 -4.03 -28.23 -68.55
C TYR A 249 -4.58 -27.20 -69.55
N HIS A 250 -5.89 -26.96 -69.59
CA HIS A 250 -6.48 -25.96 -70.48
C HIS A 250 -6.25 -24.52 -69.99
N TYR A 251 -6.12 -24.31 -68.68
CA TYR A 251 -5.73 -23.01 -68.12
C TYR A 251 -4.33 -22.60 -68.58
N HIS A 252 -3.36 -23.52 -68.55
CA HIS A 252 -1.98 -23.21 -68.93
C HIS A 252 -1.70 -23.31 -70.44
N PHE A 253 -2.35 -24.24 -71.15
CA PHE A 253 -1.98 -24.57 -72.54
C PHE A 253 -3.09 -24.29 -73.56
N GLY A 254 -4.29 -23.86 -73.14
CA GLY A 254 -5.41 -23.57 -74.04
C GLY A 254 -5.72 -24.71 -75.01
N GLU A 255 -6.01 -24.39 -76.27
CA GLU A 255 -6.34 -25.36 -77.33
C GLU A 255 -5.20 -26.34 -77.69
N ARG A 256 -3.97 -26.03 -77.24
CA ARG A 256 -2.79 -26.89 -77.45
C ARG A 256 -2.61 -27.93 -76.33
N ALA A 257 -3.51 -27.96 -75.34
CA ALA A 257 -3.49 -28.94 -74.28
C ALA A 257 -3.70 -30.36 -74.84
N ARG A 258 -2.76 -31.26 -74.57
CA ARG A 258 -2.82 -32.67 -75.03
C ARG A 258 -3.55 -33.59 -74.06
N ARG A 259 -3.99 -33.08 -72.90
CA ARG A 259 -4.65 -33.85 -71.85
C ARG A 259 -5.73 -33.00 -71.18
N CYS A 260 -6.90 -33.59 -70.98
CA CYS A 260 -8.03 -32.97 -70.28
C CYS A 260 -8.36 -33.79 -69.03
N THR A 261 -8.71 -33.12 -67.93
CA THR A 261 -9.18 -33.75 -66.68
C THR A 261 -10.55 -33.19 -66.32
N GLN A 262 -11.54 -34.04 -66.14
CA GLN A 262 -12.91 -33.64 -65.83
C GLN A 262 -13.08 -33.31 -64.33
N PRO A 263 -13.98 -32.37 -63.96
CA PRO A 263 -14.85 -31.58 -64.85
C PRO A 263 -14.07 -30.46 -65.56
N CYS A 264 -14.26 -30.26 -66.87
CA CYS A 264 -13.67 -29.16 -67.63
C CYS A 264 -14.65 -28.69 -68.71
N THR A 265 -14.96 -27.40 -68.75
CA THR A 265 -15.93 -26.83 -69.72
C THR A 265 -15.28 -26.24 -70.96
N PHE A 266 -14.00 -26.54 -71.21
CA PHE A 266 -13.26 -26.04 -72.37
C PHE A 266 -13.80 -26.68 -73.66
N LYS A 267 -14.45 -25.88 -74.52
CA LYS A 267 -14.88 -26.29 -75.87
C LYS A 267 -13.83 -25.81 -76.87
N LYS A 268 -13.17 -26.74 -77.56
CA LYS A 268 -12.35 -26.41 -78.72
C LYS A 268 -13.31 -25.92 -79.82
N SER A 269 -13.07 -24.74 -80.38
CA SER A 269 -13.80 -24.25 -81.55
C SER A 269 -13.39 -25.09 -82.76
N GLU A 270 -14.17 -26.13 -83.07
CA GLU A 270 -14.11 -26.78 -84.37
C GLU A 270 -14.97 -25.99 -85.36
N ASN A 271 -14.32 -25.22 -86.21
CA ASN A 271 -14.78 -24.83 -87.55
C ASN A 271 -13.51 -24.54 -88.38
N TYR A 272 -13.08 -25.45 -89.26
CA TYR A 272 -13.49 -25.60 -90.68
C TYR A 272 -12.29 -25.17 -91.55
N GLN A 273 -11.42 -26.11 -91.95
CA GLN A 273 -11.29 -26.77 -93.26
C GLN A 273 -10.55 -25.98 -94.36
N GLY A 274 -9.58 -26.67 -94.98
CA GLY A 274 -9.07 -26.47 -96.35
C GLY A 274 -7.89 -25.50 -96.47
N SER A 275 -6.84 -25.74 -97.26
CA SER A 275 -6.48 -26.83 -98.17
C SER A 275 -4.96 -26.73 -98.44
N HIS A 276 -4.42 -27.77 -99.10
CA HIS A 276 -3.11 -27.87 -99.76
C HIS A 276 -2.43 -26.55 -100.18
#